data_AF-A0A8D3BIH6-F1
#
_entry.id   AF-A0A8D3BIH6-F1
#
_cell.length_a   1.000
_cell.length_b   1.000
_cell.length_c   1.000
_cell.angle_alpha   90.00
_cell.angle_beta   90.00
_cell.angle_gamma   90.00
#
_symmetry.space_group_name_H-M   'P 1'
#
loop_
_entity.id
_entity.type
_entity.pdbx_description
1 polymer ?
#
loop_
_entity_poly.entity_id
_entity_poly.type
_entity_poly.pdbx_seq_one_letter_code
_entity_poly.pdbx_strand_id
1 'polypeptide(L)'
;MSAAAGVDYSAWDHIEVSDDEDVACAYVDTPSLFRLRHRTRLERMAEFQQRGEDLESNFAECKRLLEEAQGRLGDLEEGGQEEEEEEGDKEKEKEKREAELKKVQAEVRKLKKDEKAFEKMIKEYQREEKKLPWNVDTISKEGFSKSVLNIKPVTREEKVEKHKSFVEQYAKEIKHFGMLRRWDDSQKYLSDNPHLVCEETANCLVVICIDFEIDEKHELMGQVAHQAIVLQFILDTARTLKVDPRGCFRQFFSKIKTAEKPYQDAFDCELELLKERVRSCARIRMEDAMKELEEEEEEEEEVGREKRLGPGGLDPVEVYESLPKEIQRSFDEKNIQMLYEAMDKLHPEEGKYHLKRCIDSGLWVPDSGEGDEEEDEKDED
;
A
#
# COMPACT_ATOMS: atom_id res chain seq x y z
N MET A 1 -38.70 49.17 -15.13
CA MET A 1 -38.98 48.58 -13.81
C MET A 1 -37.64 48.45 -13.11
N SER A 2 -37.45 49.17 -12.01
CA SER A 2 -36.22 49.14 -11.22
C SER A 2 -36.21 47.83 -10.44
N ALA A 3 -35.39 46.89 -10.87
CA ALA A 3 -35.22 45.61 -10.19
C ALA A 3 -34.55 45.87 -8.83
N ALA A 4 -35.06 45.20 -7.81
CA ALA A 4 -34.57 45.25 -6.44
C ALA A 4 -33.07 44.92 -6.38
N ALA A 5 -32.37 45.48 -5.39
CA ALA A 5 -30.98 45.18 -5.07
C ALA A 5 -30.83 43.72 -4.59
N GLY A 6 -30.86 42.79 -5.54
CA GLY A 6 -30.48 41.39 -5.37
C GLY A 6 -29.01 41.18 -5.71
N VAL A 7 -28.47 40.03 -5.32
CA VAL A 7 -27.12 39.59 -5.72
C VAL A 7 -27.10 39.44 -7.25
N ASP A 8 -26.10 40.04 -7.90
CA ASP A 8 -25.96 40.04 -9.36
C ASP A 8 -25.00 38.94 -9.82
N TYR A 9 -25.49 38.05 -10.68
CA TYR A 9 -24.74 36.97 -11.32
C TYR A 9 -24.58 37.19 -12.83
N SER A 10 -24.96 38.36 -13.38
CA SER A 10 -24.94 38.63 -14.82
C SER A 10 -23.55 38.53 -15.45
N ALA A 11 -22.50 38.56 -14.63
CA ALA A 11 -21.13 38.29 -15.05
C ALA A 11 -20.99 36.94 -15.77
N TRP A 12 -21.84 35.95 -15.47
CA TRP A 12 -21.80 34.59 -16.04
C TRP A 12 -22.86 34.33 -17.14
N ASP A 13 -23.57 35.36 -17.62
CA ASP A 13 -24.63 35.20 -18.63
C ASP A 13 -24.11 34.81 -20.03
N HIS A 14 -22.82 35.02 -20.29
CA HIS A 14 -22.19 34.82 -21.60
C HIS A 14 -21.01 33.87 -21.50
N ILE A 15 -21.27 32.57 -21.32
CA ILE A 15 -20.26 31.51 -21.32
C ILE A 15 -20.35 30.72 -22.62
N GLU A 16 -19.23 30.56 -23.31
CA GLU A 16 -19.09 29.75 -24.52
C GLU A 16 -18.31 28.46 -24.19
N VAL A 17 -18.98 27.32 -24.28
CA VAL A 17 -18.39 25.98 -24.12
C VAL A 17 -18.36 25.30 -25.50
N SER A 18 -17.16 25.03 -26.02
CA SER A 18 -17.00 24.50 -27.39
C SER A 18 -17.55 23.07 -27.56
N ASP A 19 -17.55 22.29 -26.49
CA ASP A 19 -17.97 20.90 -26.35
C ASP A 19 -19.31 20.77 -25.59
N ASP A 20 -20.16 21.79 -25.68
CA ASP A 20 -21.51 21.77 -25.10
C ASP A 20 -22.39 20.69 -25.75
N GLU A 21 -22.61 19.59 -25.02
CA GLU A 21 -23.42 18.44 -25.44
C GLU A 21 -24.92 18.74 -25.47
N ASP A 22 -25.39 19.76 -24.74
CA ASP A 22 -26.81 20.12 -24.71
C ASP A 22 -27.23 20.90 -25.98
N VAL A 23 -26.27 21.52 -26.67
CA VAL A 23 -26.47 22.24 -27.94
C VAL A 23 -26.05 21.36 -29.13
N ALA A 24 -26.49 20.09 -29.09
CA ALA A 24 -26.34 19.13 -30.17
C ALA A 24 -27.64 18.99 -31.00
N CYS A 25 -27.48 18.68 -32.29
CA CYS A 25 -28.60 18.38 -33.18
C CYS A 25 -28.44 16.96 -33.70
N ALA A 26 -29.53 16.18 -33.74
CA ALA A 26 -29.52 14.78 -34.17
C ALA A 26 -28.98 14.56 -35.60
N TYR A 27 -28.95 15.60 -36.43
CA TYR A 27 -28.50 15.55 -37.83
C TYR A 27 -27.02 15.94 -38.02
N VAL A 28 -26.33 16.39 -36.97
CA VAL A 28 -24.95 16.88 -37.06
C VAL A 28 -24.02 15.97 -36.24
N ASP A 29 -22.89 15.60 -36.82
CA ASP A 29 -21.85 14.84 -36.14
C ASP A 29 -21.20 15.69 -35.03
N THR A 30 -21.53 15.38 -33.77
CA THR A 30 -21.11 16.17 -32.59
C THR A 30 -19.60 16.23 -32.39
N PRO A 31 -18.79 15.16 -32.56
CA PRO A 31 -17.35 15.23 -32.37
C PRO A 31 -16.64 16.11 -33.40
N SER A 32 -17.16 16.18 -34.63
CA SER A 32 -16.63 17.07 -35.68
C SER A 32 -17.07 18.52 -35.43
N LEU A 33 -18.31 18.73 -34.96
CA LEU A 33 -18.83 20.04 -34.59
C LEU A 33 -18.06 20.67 -33.44
N PHE A 34 -17.75 19.93 -32.37
CA PHE A 34 -16.99 20.45 -31.23
C PHE A 34 -15.57 20.86 -31.62
N ARG A 35 -14.90 20.06 -32.46
CA ARG A 35 -13.59 20.42 -33.03
C ARG A 35 -13.67 21.68 -33.89
N LEU A 36 -14.73 21.83 -34.69
CA LEU A 36 -14.96 23.03 -35.49
C LEU A 36 -15.18 24.25 -34.60
N ARG A 37 -16.09 24.18 -33.61
CA ARG A 37 -16.36 25.27 -32.66
C ARG A 37 -15.09 25.69 -31.92
N HIS A 38 -14.30 24.73 -31.45
CA HIS A 38 -13.00 24.98 -30.81
C HIS A 38 -12.04 25.73 -31.75
N ARG A 39 -11.89 25.27 -33.01
CA ARG A 39 -11.03 25.94 -33.99
C ARG A 39 -11.51 27.37 -34.29
N THR A 40 -12.80 27.56 -34.56
CA THR A 40 -13.38 28.88 -34.84
C THR A 40 -13.24 29.83 -33.64
N ARG A 41 -13.28 29.31 -32.41
CA ARG A 41 -12.99 30.10 -31.21
C ARG A 41 -11.52 30.54 -31.17
N LEU A 42 -10.57 29.64 -31.42
CA LEU A 42 -9.14 29.98 -31.47
C LEU A 42 -8.84 31.00 -32.56
N GLU A 43 -9.42 30.84 -33.76
CA GLU A 43 -9.28 31.79 -34.87
C GLU A 43 -9.80 33.18 -34.48
N ARG A 44 -11.03 33.27 -33.93
CA ARG A 44 -11.60 34.55 -33.45
C ARG A 44 -10.75 35.20 -32.37
N MET A 45 -10.20 34.42 -31.44
CA MET A 45 -9.33 34.95 -30.38
C MET A 45 -8.00 35.46 -30.94
N ALA A 46 -7.40 34.73 -31.89
CA ALA A 46 -6.15 35.14 -32.53
C ALA A 46 -6.34 36.43 -33.35
N GLU A 47 -7.41 36.53 -34.14
CA GLU A 47 -7.76 37.74 -34.89
C GLU A 47 -8.02 38.93 -33.94
N PHE A 48 -8.70 38.70 -32.82
CA PHE A 48 -8.97 39.73 -31.82
C PHE A 48 -7.69 40.21 -31.12
N GLN A 49 -6.77 39.31 -30.80
CA GLN A 49 -5.47 39.66 -30.22
C GLN A 49 -4.62 40.44 -31.20
N GLN A 50 -4.52 39.97 -32.45
CA GLN A 50 -3.76 40.65 -33.50
C GLN A 50 -4.28 42.06 -33.76
N ARG A 51 -5.61 42.25 -33.81
CA ARG A 51 -6.22 43.59 -33.94
C ARG A 51 -5.86 44.51 -32.77
N GLY A 52 -5.75 43.97 -31.55
CA GLY A 52 -5.31 44.72 -30.37
C GLY A 52 -3.85 45.16 -30.51
N GLU A 53 -2.96 44.24 -30.85
CA GLU A 53 -1.53 44.51 -31.06
C GLU A 53 -1.28 45.54 -32.17
N ASP A 54 -1.98 45.41 -33.31
CA ASP A 54 -1.90 46.35 -34.42
C ASP A 54 -2.38 47.76 -34.00
N LEU A 55 -3.46 47.85 -33.22
CA LEU A 55 -3.97 49.13 -32.71
C LEU A 55 -2.98 49.80 -31.75
N GLU A 56 -2.37 49.02 -30.84
CA GLU A 56 -1.38 49.51 -29.89
C GLU A 56 -0.11 49.98 -30.60
N SER A 57 0.38 49.21 -31.57
CA SER A 57 1.54 49.56 -32.40
C SER A 57 1.30 50.84 -33.19
N ASN A 58 0.18 50.93 -33.92
CA ASN A 58 -0.18 52.12 -34.69
C ASN A 58 -0.37 53.36 -33.80
N PHE A 59 -0.97 53.19 -32.61
CA PHE A 59 -1.12 54.29 -31.64
C PHE A 59 0.23 54.78 -31.12
N ALA A 60 1.15 53.87 -30.78
CA ALA A 60 2.50 54.20 -30.34
C ALA A 60 3.29 54.94 -31.43
N GLU A 61 3.20 54.49 -32.69
CA GLU A 61 3.81 55.18 -33.83
C GLU A 61 3.24 56.59 -34.04
N CYS A 62 1.91 56.74 -33.97
CA CYS A 62 1.27 58.05 -34.11
C CYS A 62 1.66 59.01 -32.98
N LYS A 63 1.78 58.50 -31.75
CA LYS A 63 2.24 59.30 -30.61
C LYS A 63 3.68 59.77 -30.79
N ARG A 64 4.57 58.87 -31.23
CA ARG A 64 5.97 59.21 -31.53
C ARG A 64 6.08 60.28 -32.63
N LEU A 65 5.36 60.09 -33.74
CA LEU A 65 5.34 61.06 -34.84
C LEU A 65 4.79 62.42 -34.41
N LEU A 66 3.81 62.42 -33.51
CA LEU A 66 3.23 63.63 -32.95
C LEU A 66 4.21 64.36 -32.03
N GLU A 67 4.97 63.64 -31.21
CA GLU A 67 6.05 64.21 -30.38
C GLU A 67 7.18 64.79 -31.26
N GLU A 68 7.61 64.06 -32.30
CA GLU A 68 8.60 64.54 -33.27
C GLU A 68 8.12 65.79 -34.03
N ALA A 69 6.86 65.82 -34.47
CA ALA A 69 6.27 66.97 -35.15
C ALA A 69 6.06 68.17 -34.22
N GLN A 70 5.79 67.94 -32.92
CA GLN A 70 5.73 69.00 -31.91
C GLN A 70 7.12 69.56 -31.57
N GLY A 71 8.14 68.70 -31.47
CA GLY A 71 9.54 69.12 -31.31
C GLY A 71 9.99 70.00 -32.47
N ARG A 72 9.78 69.55 -33.71
CA ARG A 72 10.06 70.34 -34.94
C ARG A 72 9.31 71.67 -34.98
N LEU A 73 8.10 71.72 -34.43
CA LEU A 73 7.32 72.95 -34.33
C LEU A 73 7.92 73.92 -33.29
N GLY A 74 8.39 73.40 -32.15
CA GLY A 74 9.13 74.18 -31.15
C GLY A 74 10.44 74.74 -31.70
N ASP A 75 11.24 73.91 -32.37
CA ASP A 75 12.52 74.33 -32.97
C ASP A 75 12.33 75.45 -34.02
N LEU A 76 11.25 75.39 -34.81
CA LEU A 76 10.91 76.41 -35.81
C LEU A 76 10.33 77.70 -35.21
N GLU A 77 9.70 77.63 -34.03
CA GLU A 77 9.20 78.79 -33.29
C GLU A 77 10.33 79.52 -32.54
N GLU A 78 11.27 78.78 -31.93
CA GLU A 78 12.46 79.33 -31.27
C GLU A 78 13.42 80.00 -32.28
N GLY A 79 13.70 79.35 -33.41
CA GLY A 79 14.51 79.94 -34.48
C GLY A 79 13.87 81.14 -35.19
N GLY A 80 12.60 81.44 -34.92
CA GLY A 80 11.90 82.65 -35.37
C GLY A 80 12.08 83.84 -34.44
N GLN A 81 12.32 83.61 -33.14
CA GLN A 81 12.61 84.66 -32.15
C GLN A 81 14.06 85.14 -32.23
N GLU A 82 15.00 84.26 -32.57
CA GLU A 82 16.42 84.59 -32.71
C GLU A 82 16.74 85.42 -33.98
N GLU A 83 15.90 85.37 -35.01
CA GLU A 83 16.10 86.10 -36.28
C GLU A 83 15.34 87.44 -36.37
N GLU A 84 14.54 87.83 -35.37
CA GLU A 84 13.95 89.17 -35.32
C GLU A 84 14.99 90.28 -35.04
N GLU A 85 16.23 89.93 -34.69
CA GLU A 85 17.30 90.90 -34.36
C GLU A 85 18.23 91.30 -35.52
N GLU A 86 18.22 90.63 -36.69
CA GLU A 86 19.10 90.98 -37.82
C GLU A 86 18.33 91.46 -39.07
N GLU A 87 18.26 92.78 -39.25
CA GLU A 87 17.76 93.43 -40.47
C GLU A 87 18.72 93.21 -41.66
N GLY A 88 18.23 92.55 -42.72
CA GLY A 88 18.82 92.63 -44.06
C GLY A 88 18.70 91.33 -44.88
N ASP A 89 17.81 91.35 -45.88
CA ASP A 89 17.81 90.45 -47.06
C ASP A 89 17.14 89.04 -46.97
N LYS A 90 16.13 88.85 -46.11
CA LYS A 90 15.48 87.53 -45.87
C LYS A 90 13.96 87.43 -46.14
N GLU A 91 13.34 88.29 -46.95
CA GLU A 91 11.88 88.21 -47.21
C GLU A 91 11.44 86.84 -47.79
N LYS A 92 12.25 86.26 -48.70
CA LYS A 92 12.00 84.92 -49.28
C LYS A 92 12.32 83.76 -48.34
N GLU A 93 13.24 83.92 -47.39
CA GLU A 93 13.52 82.91 -46.37
C GLU A 93 12.46 82.89 -45.28
N LYS A 94 11.99 84.07 -44.88
CA LYS A 94 10.88 84.24 -43.94
C LYS A 94 9.58 83.66 -44.50
N GLU A 95 9.27 83.92 -45.78
CA GLU A 95 8.11 83.32 -46.46
C GLU A 95 8.21 81.79 -46.56
N LYS A 96 9.40 81.23 -46.79
CA LYS A 96 9.64 79.78 -46.78
C LYS A 96 9.49 79.17 -45.39
N ARG A 97 10.02 79.81 -44.35
CA ARG A 97 9.87 79.36 -42.95
C ARG A 97 8.43 79.45 -42.48
N GLU A 98 7.70 80.51 -42.81
CA GLU A 98 6.27 80.61 -42.52
C GLU A 98 5.45 79.54 -43.28
N ALA A 99 5.84 79.19 -44.51
CA ALA A 99 5.23 78.10 -45.26
C ALA A 99 5.55 76.72 -44.64
N GLU A 100 6.76 76.51 -44.12
CA GLU A 100 7.14 75.30 -43.38
C GLU A 100 6.45 75.20 -42.02
N LEU A 101 6.35 76.30 -41.28
CA LEU A 101 5.59 76.40 -40.04
C LEU A 101 4.11 76.05 -40.27
N LYS A 102 3.50 76.58 -41.33
CA LYS A 102 2.11 76.23 -41.72
C LYS A 102 1.96 74.75 -42.11
N LYS A 103 2.98 74.16 -42.75
CA LYS A 103 2.99 72.72 -43.10
C LYS A 103 3.10 71.85 -41.86
N VAL A 104 4.04 72.13 -40.96
CA VAL A 104 4.25 71.40 -39.71
C VAL A 104 3.07 71.58 -38.76
N GLN A 105 2.50 72.79 -38.66
CA GLN A 105 1.25 73.02 -37.92
C GLN A 105 0.08 72.21 -38.50
N ALA A 106 -0.02 72.08 -39.82
CA ALA A 106 -1.03 71.24 -40.46
C ALA A 106 -0.79 69.75 -40.20
N GLU A 107 0.47 69.31 -40.17
CA GLU A 107 0.90 67.94 -39.84
C GLU A 107 0.56 67.58 -38.38
N VAL A 108 0.92 68.43 -37.42
CA VAL A 108 0.55 68.28 -36.00
C VAL A 108 -0.97 68.25 -35.82
N ARG A 109 -1.72 69.09 -36.55
CA ARG A 109 -3.19 69.07 -36.50
C ARG A 109 -3.79 67.79 -37.08
N LYS A 110 -3.14 67.15 -38.06
CA LYS A 110 -3.56 65.85 -38.60
C LYS A 110 -3.24 64.73 -37.61
N LEU A 111 -2.00 64.66 -37.14
CA LEU A 111 -1.57 63.66 -36.15
C LEU A 111 -2.38 63.72 -34.84
N LYS A 112 -2.75 64.92 -34.36
CA LYS A 112 -3.67 65.09 -33.21
C LYS A 112 -5.09 64.58 -33.48
N LYS A 113 -5.55 64.58 -34.74
CA LYS A 113 -6.84 63.98 -35.10
C LYS A 113 -6.73 62.46 -35.16
N ASP A 114 -5.62 61.96 -35.69
CA ASP A 114 -5.35 60.53 -35.81
C ASP A 114 -5.18 59.90 -34.41
N GLU A 115 -4.44 60.54 -33.50
CA GLU A 115 -4.33 60.13 -32.08
C GLU A 115 -5.72 60.00 -31.42
N LYS A 116 -6.58 61.00 -31.58
CA LYS A 116 -7.96 60.95 -31.07
C LYS A 116 -8.82 59.89 -31.74
N ALA A 117 -8.53 59.52 -32.99
CA ALA A 117 -9.21 58.44 -33.68
C ALA A 117 -8.76 57.07 -33.12
N PHE A 118 -7.45 56.88 -32.94
CA PHE A 118 -6.90 55.66 -32.31
C PHE A 118 -7.37 55.49 -30.86
N GLU A 119 -7.41 56.56 -30.05
CA GLU A 119 -7.99 56.48 -28.70
C GLU A 119 -9.46 56.02 -28.70
N LYS A 120 -10.24 56.45 -29.70
CA LYS A 120 -11.62 55.98 -29.85
C LYS A 120 -11.66 54.50 -30.24
N MET A 121 -10.80 54.07 -31.15
CA MET A 121 -10.69 52.66 -31.55
C MET A 121 -10.24 51.77 -30.40
N ILE A 122 -9.30 52.21 -29.55
CA ILE A 122 -8.87 51.48 -28.35
C ILE A 122 -10.02 51.37 -27.34
N LYS A 123 -10.77 52.46 -27.12
CA LYS A 123 -11.96 52.42 -26.24
C LYS A 123 -13.07 51.51 -26.77
N GLU A 124 -13.20 51.39 -28.09
CA GLU A 124 -14.11 50.45 -28.72
C GLU A 124 -13.62 49.00 -28.55
N TYR A 125 -12.33 48.76 -28.78
CA TYR A 125 -11.69 47.47 -28.54
C TYR A 125 -11.88 46.98 -27.09
N GLN A 126 -11.68 47.85 -26.09
CA GLN A 126 -11.93 47.52 -24.67
C GLN A 126 -13.40 47.23 -24.36
N ARG A 127 -14.34 47.80 -25.13
CA ARG A 127 -15.77 47.49 -24.98
C ARG A 127 -16.11 46.15 -25.63
N GLU A 128 -15.47 45.83 -26.76
CA GLU A 128 -15.59 44.52 -27.40
C GLU A 128 -15.00 43.42 -26.50
N GLU A 129 -13.84 43.67 -25.87
CA GLU A 129 -13.20 42.75 -24.93
C GLU A 129 -14.13 42.39 -23.76
N LYS A 130 -14.81 43.37 -23.17
CA LYS A 130 -15.80 43.14 -22.08
C LYS A 130 -17.04 42.37 -22.53
N LYS A 131 -17.33 42.34 -23.82
CA LYS A 131 -18.47 41.60 -24.39
C LYS A 131 -18.06 40.21 -24.86
N LEU A 132 -16.78 39.88 -24.86
CA LEU A 132 -16.33 38.55 -25.27
C LEU A 132 -16.92 37.49 -24.35
N PRO A 133 -17.35 36.35 -24.91
CA PRO A 133 -17.81 35.23 -24.11
C PRO A 133 -16.71 34.70 -23.20
N TRP A 134 -17.11 34.32 -22.01
CA TRP A 134 -16.28 33.57 -21.07
C TRP A 134 -16.02 32.16 -21.60
N ASN A 135 -14.76 31.74 -21.60
CA ASN A 135 -14.34 30.39 -21.98
C ASN A 135 -13.23 29.93 -21.05
N VAL A 136 -12.74 28.70 -21.22
CA VAL A 136 -11.70 28.11 -20.35
C VAL A 136 -10.43 28.96 -20.23
N ASP A 137 -10.09 29.74 -21.27
CA ASP A 137 -8.90 30.57 -21.33
C ASP A 137 -9.10 31.96 -20.67
N THR A 138 -10.35 32.45 -20.61
CA THR A 138 -10.67 33.75 -20.02
C THR A 138 -11.20 33.66 -18.59
N ILE A 139 -11.88 32.57 -18.22
CA ILE A 139 -12.50 32.37 -16.90
C ILE A 139 -11.44 32.20 -15.80
N SER A 140 -10.39 31.43 -16.07
CA SER A 140 -9.39 31.09 -15.04
C SER A 140 -8.03 30.75 -15.65
N LYS A 141 -7.01 30.72 -14.79
CA LYS A 141 -5.66 30.24 -15.12
C LYS A 141 -5.32 29.09 -14.19
N GLU A 142 -4.42 28.21 -14.63
CA GLU A 142 -3.93 27.10 -13.79
C GLU A 142 -3.23 27.65 -12.55
N GLY A 143 -3.92 27.62 -11.40
CA GLY A 143 -3.37 28.14 -10.14
C GLY A 143 -2.51 27.13 -9.38
N PHE A 144 -2.88 25.84 -9.42
CA PHE A 144 -2.16 24.77 -8.76
C PHE A 144 -2.42 23.44 -9.47
N SER A 145 -1.35 22.68 -9.70
CA SER A 145 -1.39 21.39 -10.39
C SER A 145 -0.44 20.42 -9.71
N LYS A 146 -1.00 19.35 -9.13
CA LYS A 146 -0.22 18.33 -8.43
C LYS A 146 -0.79 16.96 -8.75
N SER A 147 0.00 16.13 -9.41
CA SER A 147 -0.27 14.71 -9.56
C SER A 147 0.42 13.91 -8.46
N VAL A 148 -0.25 12.88 -7.96
CA VAL A 148 0.31 11.92 -7.00
C VAL A 148 0.04 10.54 -7.54
N LEU A 149 1.11 9.81 -7.87
CA LEU A 149 1.03 8.41 -8.23
C LEU A 149 1.27 7.58 -6.98
N ASN A 150 0.28 6.77 -6.58
CA ASN A 150 0.34 5.94 -5.38
C ASN A 150 1.13 4.64 -5.64
N ILE A 151 2.40 4.78 -6.04
CA ILE A 151 3.31 3.65 -6.22
C ILE A 151 4.13 3.51 -4.94
N LYS A 152 3.75 2.56 -4.08
CA LYS A 152 4.49 2.25 -2.84
C LYS A 152 5.37 1.03 -3.07
N PRO A 153 6.71 1.13 -2.98
CA PRO A 153 7.57 -0.04 -2.92
C PRO A 153 7.39 -0.70 -1.55
N VAL A 154 6.85 -1.93 -1.53
CA VAL A 154 6.69 -2.68 -0.28
C VAL A 154 7.92 -3.57 -0.08
N THR A 155 8.68 -3.32 0.98
CA THR A 155 9.80 -4.17 1.42
C THR A 155 9.28 -5.47 2.03
N ARG A 156 10.09 -6.55 1.96
CA ARG A 156 9.69 -7.91 2.38
C ARG A 156 9.46 -8.03 3.89
N GLU A 157 10.22 -7.30 4.70
CA GLU A 157 10.16 -7.33 6.17
C GLU A 157 8.85 -6.73 6.70
N GLU A 158 8.36 -5.65 6.08
CA GLU A 158 7.06 -5.08 6.42
C GLU A 158 5.90 -6.04 6.17
N LYS A 159 6.04 -7.01 5.24
CA LYS A 159 4.99 -7.99 4.97
C LYS A 159 4.83 -9.00 6.09
N VAL A 160 5.93 -9.40 6.74
CA VAL A 160 5.89 -10.39 7.83
C VAL A 160 5.28 -9.80 9.10
N GLU A 161 5.63 -8.55 9.44
CA GLU A 161 5.05 -7.88 10.62
C GLU A 161 3.57 -7.53 10.38
N LYS A 162 3.22 -7.13 9.15
CA LYS A 162 1.82 -7.00 8.73
C LYS A 162 1.09 -8.34 8.82
N HIS A 163 1.73 -9.47 8.54
CA HIS A 163 1.09 -10.78 8.61
C HIS A 163 0.64 -11.14 10.03
N LYS A 164 1.51 -11.01 11.05
CA LYS A 164 1.15 -11.33 12.45
C LYS A 164 0.01 -10.45 12.95
N SER A 165 0.16 -9.13 12.80
CA SER A 165 -0.87 -8.17 13.20
C SER A 165 -2.19 -8.35 12.44
N PHE A 166 -2.15 -8.71 11.15
CA PHE A 166 -3.33 -8.99 10.34
C PHE A 166 -4.09 -10.22 10.82
N VAL A 167 -3.39 -11.32 11.09
CA VAL A 167 -4.02 -12.55 11.58
C VAL A 167 -4.69 -12.31 12.93
N GLU A 168 -4.07 -11.57 13.83
CA GLU A 168 -4.65 -11.23 15.14
C GLU A 168 -5.88 -10.33 15.02
N GLN A 169 -5.83 -9.29 14.18
CA GLN A 169 -6.93 -8.34 14.00
C GLN A 169 -8.15 -8.99 13.33
N TYR A 170 -7.91 -9.82 12.30
CA TYR A 170 -8.97 -10.36 11.46
C TYR A 170 -9.27 -11.84 11.72
N ALA A 171 -8.74 -12.44 12.79
CA ALA A 171 -8.95 -13.86 13.13
C ALA A 171 -10.44 -14.27 13.10
N LYS A 172 -11.32 -13.43 13.65
CA LYS A 172 -12.77 -13.70 13.68
C LYS A 172 -13.39 -13.69 12.28
N GLU A 173 -12.96 -12.75 11.45
CA GLU A 173 -13.46 -12.60 10.09
C GLU A 173 -12.97 -13.71 9.17
N ILE A 174 -11.71 -14.14 9.35
CA ILE A 174 -11.12 -15.29 8.64
C ILE A 174 -11.86 -16.58 9.00
N LYS A 175 -12.10 -16.80 10.31
CA LYS A 175 -12.90 -17.95 10.78
C LYS A 175 -14.32 -17.91 10.22
N HIS A 176 -14.96 -16.74 10.18
CA HIS A 176 -16.29 -16.61 9.58
C HIS A 176 -16.30 -16.96 8.09
N PHE A 177 -15.32 -16.46 7.33
CA PHE A 177 -15.18 -16.83 5.92
C PHE A 177 -14.99 -18.34 5.74
N GLY A 178 -14.15 -18.97 6.56
CA GLY A 178 -13.90 -20.42 6.55
C GLY A 178 -15.15 -21.28 6.77
N MET A 179 -16.18 -20.74 7.46
CA MET A 179 -17.44 -21.46 7.70
C MET A 179 -18.43 -21.36 6.54
N LEU A 180 -18.23 -20.46 5.57
CA LEU A 180 -19.13 -20.30 4.43
C LEU A 180 -19.05 -21.48 3.45
N ARG A 181 -20.12 -21.73 2.69
CA ARG A 181 -20.18 -22.76 1.62
C ARG A 181 -20.61 -22.14 0.29
N ARG A 182 -21.71 -21.39 0.33
CA ARG A 182 -22.39 -20.93 -0.88
C ARG A 182 -21.54 -19.87 -1.57
N TRP A 183 -21.42 -20.00 -2.89
CA TRP A 183 -20.65 -19.09 -3.73
C TRP A 183 -21.09 -17.63 -3.60
N ASP A 184 -22.40 -17.37 -3.49
CA ASP A 184 -22.94 -16.02 -3.34
C ASP A 184 -22.58 -15.40 -1.99
N ASP A 185 -22.64 -16.19 -0.92
CA ASP A 185 -22.32 -15.73 0.44
C ASP A 185 -20.83 -15.45 0.57
N SER A 186 -19.97 -16.35 0.08
CA SER A 186 -18.51 -16.13 0.03
C SER A 186 -18.15 -14.90 -0.81
N GLN A 187 -18.79 -14.70 -1.97
CA GLN A 187 -18.54 -13.54 -2.83
C GLN A 187 -18.99 -12.22 -2.19
N LYS A 188 -20.15 -12.23 -1.51
CA LYS A 188 -20.66 -11.06 -0.79
C LYS A 188 -19.76 -10.72 0.39
N TYR A 189 -19.38 -11.73 1.19
CA TYR A 189 -18.53 -11.53 2.35
C TYR A 189 -17.14 -10.98 1.99
N LEU A 190 -16.53 -11.45 0.90
CA LEU A 190 -15.28 -10.88 0.37
C LEU A 190 -15.45 -9.50 -0.26
N SER A 191 -16.66 -9.16 -0.72
CA SER A 191 -16.97 -7.80 -1.19
C SER A 191 -17.10 -6.82 -0.03
N ASP A 192 -17.69 -7.26 1.08
CA ASP A 192 -17.82 -6.47 2.31
C ASP A 192 -16.46 -6.36 3.02
N ASN A 193 -15.60 -7.38 2.89
CA ASN A 193 -14.26 -7.44 3.49
C ASN A 193 -13.15 -7.71 2.44
N PRO A 194 -12.80 -6.73 1.59
CA PRO A 194 -11.79 -6.93 0.53
C PRO A 194 -10.39 -7.21 1.05
N HIS A 195 -10.06 -6.81 2.28
CA HIS A 195 -8.75 -7.02 2.89
C HIS A 195 -8.45 -8.50 3.14
N LEU A 196 -9.47 -9.34 3.29
CA LEU A 196 -9.33 -10.79 3.47
C LEU A 196 -8.84 -11.51 2.22
N VAL A 197 -8.95 -10.90 1.05
CA VAL A 197 -8.47 -11.48 -0.21
C VAL A 197 -6.95 -11.29 -0.32
N CYS A 198 -6.21 -12.14 0.40
CA CYS A 198 -4.75 -12.07 0.48
C CYS A 198 -4.14 -13.46 0.76
N GLU A 199 -2.83 -13.61 0.54
CA GLU A 199 -2.10 -14.87 0.77
C GLU A 199 -2.10 -15.24 2.26
N GLU A 200 -2.09 -14.23 3.12
CA GLU A 200 -2.08 -14.35 4.57
C GLU A 200 -3.34 -15.07 5.10
N THR A 201 -4.51 -14.74 4.56
CA THR A 201 -5.77 -15.41 4.92
C THR A 201 -5.77 -16.86 4.46
N ALA A 202 -5.24 -17.17 3.27
CA ALA A 202 -5.16 -18.54 2.77
C ALA A 202 -4.29 -19.41 3.68
N ASN A 203 -3.12 -18.89 4.08
CA ASN A 203 -2.23 -19.58 5.02
C ASN A 203 -2.89 -19.79 6.39
N CYS A 204 -3.58 -18.77 6.91
CA CYS A 204 -4.28 -18.86 8.19
C CYS A 204 -5.39 -19.93 8.16
N LEU A 205 -6.16 -20.01 7.07
CA LEU A 205 -7.19 -21.04 6.90
C LEU A 205 -6.59 -22.45 6.88
N VAL A 206 -5.42 -22.65 6.27
CA VAL A 206 -4.74 -23.96 6.29
C VAL A 206 -4.28 -24.33 7.71
N VAL A 207 -3.76 -23.38 8.49
CA VAL A 207 -3.42 -23.62 9.91
C VAL A 207 -4.66 -24.02 10.70
N ILE A 208 -5.77 -23.30 10.53
CA ILE A 208 -7.05 -23.62 11.17
C ILE A 208 -7.55 -25.02 10.77
N CYS A 209 -7.32 -25.45 9.52
CA CYS A 209 -7.66 -26.81 9.09
C CYS A 209 -6.84 -27.87 9.85
N ILE A 210 -5.55 -27.62 10.10
CA ILE A 210 -4.69 -28.54 10.86
C ILE A 210 -5.15 -28.60 12.32
N ASP A 211 -5.44 -27.45 12.93
CA ASP A 211 -5.92 -27.39 14.31
C ASP A 211 -7.25 -28.15 14.47
N PHE A 212 -8.18 -28.03 13.50
CA PHE A 212 -9.42 -28.79 13.52
C PHE A 212 -9.25 -30.29 13.30
N GLU A 213 -8.20 -30.71 12.59
CA GLU A 213 -7.89 -32.13 12.42
C GLU A 213 -7.30 -32.73 13.69
N ILE A 214 -6.47 -31.98 14.42
CA ILE A 214 -5.96 -32.36 15.75
C ILE A 214 -7.11 -32.43 16.77
N ASP A 215 -8.08 -31.51 16.69
CA ASP A 215 -9.30 -31.48 17.50
C ASP A 215 -10.33 -32.59 17.15
N GLU A 216 -10.02 -33.50 16.22
CA GLU A 216 -10.92 -34.55 15.70
C GLU A 216 -12.22 -34.02 15.02
N LYS A 217 -12.24 -32.76 14.59
CA LYS A 217 -13.40 -32.11 13.94
C LYS A 217 -13.31 -32.20 12.41
N HIS A 218 -13.30 -33.42 11.87
CA HIS A 218 -13.07 -33.68 10.44
C HIS A 218 -14.08 -33.00 9.49
N GLU A 219 -15.36 -32.93 9.86
CA GLU A 219 -16.40 -32.28 9.04
C GLU A 219 -16.16 -30.77 8.91
N LEU A 220 -15.75 -30.13 10.01
CA LEU A 220 -15.46 -28.70 10.03
C LEU A 220 -14.16 -28.39 9.27
N MET A 221 -13.15 -29.26 9.41
CA MET A 221 -11.92 -29.19 8.61
C MET A 221 -12.25 -29.25 7.10
N GLY A 222 -13.11 -30.16 6.67
CA GLY A 222 -13.52 -30.26 5.26
C GLY A 222 -14.21 -29.00 4.74
N GLN A 223 -14.97 -28.31 5.59
CA GLN A 223 -15.64 -27.05 5.26
C GLN A 223 -14.63 -25.88 5.13
N VAL A 224 -13.70 -25.75 6.08
CA VAL A 224 -12.67 -24.70 6.04
C VAL A 224 -11.69 -24.94 4.89
N ALA A 225 -11.34 -26.20 4.61
CA ALA A 225 -10.49 -26.58 3.50
C ALA A 225 -11.09 -26.16 2.15
N HIS A 226 -12.41 -26.29 1.99
CA HIS A 226 -13.11 -25.80 0.79
C HIS A 226 -12.86 -24.29 0.61
N GLN A 227 -13.07 -23.48 1.65
CA GLN A 227 -12.87 -22.02 1.55
C GLN A 227 -11.39 -21.64 1.40
N ALA A 228 -10.46 -22.42 1.95
CA ALA A 228 -9.02 -22.24 1.73
C ALA A 228 -8.66 -22.41 0.25
N ILE A 229 -9.19 -23.44 -0.41
CA ILE A 229 -9.00 -23.66 -1.85
C ILE A 229 -9.67 -22.58 -2.70
N VAL A 230 -10.87 -22.12 -2.31
CA VAL A 230 -11.52 -20.97 -2.98
C VAL A 230 -10.59 -19.77 -3.01
N LEU A 231 -9.97 -19.44 -1.87
CA LEU A 231 -9.06 -18.31 -1.80
C LEU A 231 -7.76 -18.56 -2.56
N GLN A 232 -7.22 -19.79 -2.52
CA GLN A 232 -6.04 -20.18 -3.28
C GLN A 232 -6.26 -20.03 -4.80
N PHE A 233 -7.40 -20.49 -5.33
CA PHE A 233 -7.75 -20.33 -6.74
C PHE A 233 -7.95 -18.87 -7.16
N ILE A 234 -8.48 -18.03 -6.25
CA ILE A 234 -8.56 -16.58 -6.48
C ILE A 234 -7.14 -16.00 -6.63
N LEU A 235 -6.22 -16.36 -5.75
CA LEU A 235 -4.82 -15.93 -5.80
C LEU A 235 -4.11 -16.45 -7.06
N ASP A 236 -4.37 -17.69 -7.49
CA ASP A 236 -3.80 -18.26 -8.72
C ASP A 236 -4.33 -17.59 -9.99
N THR A 237 -5.62 -17.26 -9.99
CA THR A 237 -6.23 -16.46 -11.06
C THR A 237 -5.60 -15.07 -11.11
N ALA A 238 -5.36 -14.45 -9.95
CA ALA A 238 -4.70 -13.14 -9.84
C ALA A 238 -3.25 -13.17 -10.39
N ARG A 239 -2.49 -14.21 -10.02
CA ARG A 239 -1.11 -14.44 -10.51
C ARG A 239 -1.06 -14.62 -12.01
N THR A 240 -1.99 -15.40 -12.57
CA THR A 240 -2.08 -15.63 -14.01
C THR A 240 -2.41 -14.35 -14.78
N LEU A 241 -3.32 -13.52 -14.24
CA LEU A 241 -3.73 -12.25 -14.85
C LEU A 241 -2.78 -11.08 -14.55
N LYS A 242 -1.84 -11.25 -13.61
CA LYS A 242 -0.96 -10.18 -13.08
C LYS A 242 -1.75 -8.98 -12.54
N VAL A 243 -2.89 -9.24 -11.91
CA VAL A 243 -3.76 -8.23 -11.28
C VAL A 243 -3.80 -8.50 -9.78
N ASP A 244 -4.06 -7.45 -8.99
CA ASP A 244 -4.28 -7.63 -7.55
C ASP A 244 -5.49 -8.57 -7.30
N PRO A 245 -5.35 -9.56 -6.38
CA PRO A 245 -6.42 -10.50 -6.03
C PRO A 245 -7.76 -9.83 -5.68
N ARG A 246 -7.71 -8.65 -5.05
CA ARG A 246 -8.90 -7.87 -4.65
C ARG A 246 -9.68 -7.32 -5.84
N GLY A 247 -9.03 -7.17 -7.00
CA GLY A 247 -9.67 -6.76 -8.25
C GLY A 247 -10.29 -7.92 -9.03
N CYS A 248 -9.79 -9.15 -8.85
CA CYS A 248 -10.16 -10.28 -9.71
C CYS A 248 -11.01 -11.36 -9.03
N PHE A 249 -11.18 -11.37 -7.70
CA PHE A 249 -11.93 -12.42 -7.01
C PHE A 249 -13.36 -12.63 -7.53
N ARG A 250 -14.05 -11.58 -7.97
CA ARG A 250 -15.40 -11.70 -8.56
C ARG A 250 -15.40 -12.49 -9.87
N GLN A 251 -14.34 -12.37 -10.67
CA GLN A 251 -14.21 -13.12 -11.92
C GLN A 251 -14.07 -14.62 -11.65
N PHE A 252 -13.40 -15.00 -10.57
CA PHE A 252 -13.36 -16.40 -10.13
C PHE A 252 -14.77 -16.92 -9.83
N PHE A 253 -15.57 -16.19 -9.02
CA PHE A 253 -16.93 -16.62 -8.72
C PHE A 253 -17.86 -16.66 -9.93
N SER A 254 -17.67 -15.76 -10.90
CA SER A 254 -18.39 -15.86 -12.19
C SER A 254 -17.98 -17.12 -12.94
N LYS A 255 -16.67 -17.39 -13.03
CA LYS A 255 -16.14 -18.56 -13.73
C LYS A 255 -16.58 -19.87 -13.10
N ILE A 256 -16.50 -20.02 -11.78
CA ILE A 256 -16.87 -21.28 -11.09
C ILE A 256 -18.38 -21.58 -11.23
N LYS A 257 -19.24 -20.55 -11.27
CA LYS A 257 -20.69 -20.71 -11.47
C LYS A 257 -21.05 -21.13 -12.90
N THR A 258 -20.27 -20.70 -13.89
CA THR A 258 -20.46 -21.05 -15.31
C THR A 258 -19.48 -22.12 -15.79
N ALA A 259 -18.71 -22.73 -14.89
CA ALA A 259 -17.58 -23.59 -15.23
C ALA A 259 -18.06 -24.91 -15.85
N GLU A 260 -17.29 -25.40 -16.82
CA GLU A 260 -17.44 -26.74 -17.36
C GLU A 260 -17.00 -27.78 -16.32
N LYS A 261 -17.59 -28.99 -16.41
CA LYS A 261 -17.34 -30.11 -15.50
C LYS A 261 -15.86 -30.41 -15.21
N PRO A 262 -14.92 -30.37 -16.20
CA PRO A 262 -13.50 -30.60 -15.93
C PRO A 262 -12.86 -29.59 -14.98
N TYR A 263 -13.35 -28.35 -14.94
CA TYR A 263 -12.83 -27.32 -14.03
C TYR A 263 -13.33 -27.51 -12.60
N GLN A 264 -14.56 -28.00 -12.43
CA GLN A 264 -15.10 -28.41 -11.12
C GLN A 264 -14.37 -29.65 -10.60
N ASP A 265 -14.16 -30.64 -11.47
CA ASP A 265 -13.43 -31.86 -11.12
C ASP A 265 -11.98 -31.53 -10.69
N ALA A 266 -11.31 -30.58 -11.37
CA ALA A 266 -9.98 -30.11 -10.98
C ALA A 266 -10.00 -29.41 -9.60
N PHE A 267 -11.02 -28.60 -9.32
CA PHE A 267 -11.20 -27.95 -8.01
C PHE A 267 -11.41 -29.00 -6.90
N ASP A 268 -12.25 -30.00 -7.14
CA ASP A 268 -12.52 -31.06 -6.17
C ASP A 268 -11.29 -31.94 -5.92
N CYS A 269 -10.49 -32.23 -6.96
CA CYS A 269 -9.21 -32.93 -6.83
C CYS A 269 -8.22 -32.15 -5.93
N GLU A 270 -8.06 -30.84 -6.15
CA GLU A 270 -7.18 -30.00 -5.32
C GLU A 270 -7.68 -29.91 -3.86
N LEU A 271 -9.00 -29.94 -3.66
CA LEU A 271 -9.59 -30.00 -2.32
C LEU A 271 -9.27 -31.30 -1.60
N GLU A 272 -9.38 -32.45 -2.25
CA GLU A 272 -9.01 -33.74 -1.64
C GLU A 272 -7.50 -33.81 -1.36
N LEU A 273 -6.66 -33.32 -2.28
CA LEU A 273 -5.21 -33.23 -2.04
C LEU A 273 -4.87 -32.34 -0.85
N LEU A 274 -5.58 -31.23 -0.65
CA LEU A 274 -5.40 -30.40 0.55
C LEU A 274 -5.80 -31.13 1.81
N LYS A 275 -6.95 -31.83 1.83
CA LYS A 275 -7.37 -32.61 3.00
C LYS A 275 -6.36 -33.69 3.35
N GLU A 276 -5.82 -34.41 2.37
CA GLU A 276 -4.76 -35.40 2.58
C GLU A 276 -3.50 -34.77 3.18
N ARG A 277 -3.08 -33.62 2.66
CA ARG A 277 -1.92 -32.87 3.20
C ARG A 277 -2.17 -32.39 4.63
N VAL A 278 -3.37 -31.91 4.95
CA VAL A 278 -3.74 -31.48 6.30
C VAL A 278 -3.70 -32.66 7.27
N ARG A 279 -4.27 -33.81 6.89
CA ARG A 279 -4.20 -35.06 7.67
C ARG A 279 -2.77 -35.51 7.94
N SER A 280 -1.94 -35.52 6.90
CA SER A 280 -0.52 -35.86 7.01
C SER A 280 0.21 -34.88 7.95
N CYS A 281 -0.06 -33.59 7.84
CA CYS A 281 0.55 -32.57 8.70
C CYS A 281 0.08 -32.66 10.15
N ALA A 282 -1.20 -32.95 10.38
CA ALA A 282 -1.75 -33.16 11.72
C ALA A 282 -1.10 -34.37 12.38
N ARG A 283 -0.96 -35.49 11.65
CA ARG A 283 -0.26 -36.67 12.14
C ARG A 283 1.19 -36.37 12.53
N ILE A 284 1.94 -35.65 11.68
CA ILE A 284 3.31 -35.26 11.99
C ILE A 284 3.36 -34.38 13.25
N ARG A 285 2.48 -33.39 13.38
CA ARG A 285 2.43 -32.54 14.59
C ARG A 285 2.09 -33.34 15.86
N MET A 286 1.23 -34.34 15.76
CA MET A 286 0.90 -35.22 16.89
C MET A 286 2.07 -36.14 17.23
N GLU A 287 2.76 -36.70 16.23
CA GLU A 287 3.97 -37.51 16.41
C GLU A 287 5.10 -36.69 17.05
N ASP A 288 5.32 -35.45 16.59
CA ASP A 288 6.32 -34.54 17.15
C ASP A 288 5.98 -34.19 18.62
N ALA A 289 4.73 -33.84 18.92
CA ALA A 289 4.31 -33.55 20.29
C ALA A 289 4.39 -34.77 21.22
N MET A 290 4.12 -35.97 20.71
CA MET A 290 4.27 -37.22 21.48
C MET A 290 5.74 -37.52 21.76
N LYS A 291 6.62 -37.29 20.78
CA LYS A 291 8.06 -37.46 20.94
C LYS A 291 8.67 -36.46 21.91
N GLU A 292 8.22 -35.20 21.90
CA GLU A 292 8.64 -34.20 22.90
C GLU A 292 8.23 -34.62 24.31
N LEU A 293 7.02 -35.17 24.50
CA LEU A 293 6.58 -35.69 25.80
C LEU A 293 7.38 -36.94 26.22
N GLU A 294 7.67 -37.86 25.30
CA GLU A 294 8.52 -39.03 25.57
C GLU A 294 9.95 -38.59 25.96
N GLU A 295 10.50 -37.57 25.29
CA GLU A 295 11.81 -37.00 25.65
C GLU A 295 11.78 -36.32 27.02
N GLU A 296 10.72 -35.57 27.36
CA GLU A 296 10.53 -34.99 28.70
C GLU A 296 10.39 -36.09 29.77
N GLU A 297 9.64 -37.16 29.50
CA GLU A 297 9.51 -38.31 30.41
C GLU A 297 10.86 -39.05 30.58
N GLU A 298 11.62 -39.26 29.51
CA GLU A 298 12.96 -39.83 29.55
C GLU A 298 13.95 -38.95 30.33
N GLU A 299 13.90 -37.63 30.15
CA GLU A 299 14.70 -36.67 30.92
C GLU A 299 14.32 -36.68 32.41
N GLU A 300 13.02 -36.72 32.74
CA GLU A 300 12.56 -36.87 34.12
C GLU A 300 13.00 -38.20 34.75
N GLU A 301 12.95 -39.31 33.99
CA GLU A 301 13.46 -40.60 34.43
C GLU A 301 14.97 -40.59 34.66
N GLU A 302 15.76 -40.00 33.76
CA GLU A 302 17.22 -39.87 33.89
C GLU A 302 17.61 -38.99 35.10
N VAL A 303 16.93 -37.85 35.31
CA VAL A 303 17.12 -37.04 36.52
C VAL A 303 16.70 -37.82 37.77
N GLY A 304 15.66 -38.64 37.67
CA GLY A 304 15.25 -39.58 38.71
C GLY A 304 16.31 -40.65 39.01
N ARG A 305 17.01 -41.15 37.99
CA ARG A 305 18.13 -42.11 38.11
C ARG A 305 19.35 -41.46 38.76
N GLU A 306 19.74 -40.26 38.32
CA GLU A 306 20.87 -39.53 38.89
C GLU A 306 20.70 -39.27 40.40
N LYS A 307 19.48 -38.92 40.84
CA LYS A 307 19.16 -38.73 42.26
C LYS A 307 19.19 -40.02 43.08
N ARG A 308 19.11 -41.19 42.44
CA ARG A 308 19.14 -42.52 43.09
C ARG A 308 20.53 -43.14 43.11
N LEU A 309 21.52 -42.54 42.45
CA LEU A 309 22.87 -43.07 42.42
C LEU A 309 23.50 -43.13 43.81
N GLY A 310 24.06 -44.29 44.16
CA GLY A 310 24.79 -44.49 45.40
C GLY A 310 26.14 -43.74 45.44
N PRO A 311 26.87 -43.80 46.57
CA PRO A 311 28.11 -43.06 46.80
C PRO A 311 29.24 -43.33 45.78
N GLY A 312 29.16 -44.42 45.01
CA GLY A 312 30.08 -44.77 43.93
C GLY A 312 29.50 -44.57 42.52
N GLY A 313 28.37 -43.88 42.37
CA GLY A 313 27.75 -43.57 41.07
C GLY A 313 27.07 -44.74 40.39
N LEU A 314 26.70 -45.79 41.14
CA LEU A 314 25.94 -46.93 40.65
C LEU A 314 24.49 -46.87 41.16
N ASP A 315 23.52 -47.18 40.30
CA ASP A 315 22.10 -47.28 40.69
C ASP A 315 21.87 -48.55 41.54
N PRO A 316 21.31 -48.43 42.77
CA PRO A 316 20.92 -49.56 43.61
C PRO A 316 20.01 -50.58 42.91
N VAL A 317 19.09 -50.14 42.05
CA VAL A 317 18.11 -51.01 41.37
C VAL A 317 18.79 -51.84 40.30
N GLU A 318 19.62 -51.22 39.46
CA GLU A 318 20.37 -51.92 38.41
C GLU A 318 21.39 -52.90 39.00
N VAL A 319 22.07 -52.51 40.08
CA VAL A 319 23.00 -53.41 40.77
C VAL A 319 22.24 -54.60 41.34
N TYR A 320 21.12 -54.39 42.05
CA TYR A 320 20.30 -55.47 42.61
C TYR A 320 19.82 -56.46 41.54
N GLU A 321 19.29 -55.99 40.40
CA GLU A 321 18.83 -56.86 39.31
C GLU A 321 19.95 -57.67 38.65
N SER A 322 21.16 -57.12 38.61
CA SER A 322 22.35 -57.78 38.04
C SER A 322 23.02 -58.79 38.98
N LEU A 323 22.64 -58.84 40.27
CA LEU A 323 23.23 -59.76 41.25
C LEU A 323 22.76 -61.21 41.01
N PRO A 324 23.59 -62.21 41.37
CA PRO A 324 23.16 -63.61 41.39
C PRO A 324 21.91 -63.79 42.27
N LYS A 325 20.97 -64.64 41.83
CA LYS A 325 19.70 -64.89 42.54
C LYS A 325 19.86 -65.35 43.99
N GLU A 326 20.99 -65.97 44.34
CA GLU A 326 21.31 -66.38 45.71
C GLU A 326 21.65 -65.18 46.61
N ILE A 327 22.29 -64.14 46.04
CA ILE A 327 22.60 -62.88 46.71
C ILE A 327 21.36 -61.96 46.74
N GLN A 328 20.53 -61.94 45.69
CA GLN A 328 19.26 -61.22 45.72
C GLN A 328 18.36 -61.71 46.86
N ARG A 329 18.25 -63.03 47.03
CA ARG A 329 17.49 -63.65 48.12
C ARG A 329 18.05 -63.31 49.51
N SER A 330 19.37 -63.17 49.67
CA SER A 330 19.93 -62.78 50.97
C SER A 330 19.61 -61.33 51.34
N PHE A 331 19.48 -60.43 50.36
CA PHE A 331 18.98 -59.07 50.56
C PHE A 331 17.46 -59.03 50.82
N ASP A 332 16.66 -59.84 50.12
CA ASP A 332 15.21 -59.96 50.34
C ASP A 332 14.87 -60.46 51.75
N GLU A 333 15.61 -61.47 52.22
CA GLU A 333 15.45 -62.07 53.54
C GLU A 333 16.23 -61.31 54.65
N LYS A 334 16.95 -60.24 54.29
CA LYS A 334 17.80 -59.42 55.17
C LYS A 334 18.73 -60.25 56.06
N ASN A 335 19.31 -61.31 55.50
CA ASN A 335 20.12 -62.26 56.25
C ASN A 335 21.60 -62.19 55.83
N ILE A 336 22.39 -61.53 56.68
CA ILE A 336 23.84 -61.33 56.49
C ILE A 336 24.60 -62.66 56.42
N GLN A 337 24.13 -63.69 57.15
CA GLN A 337 24.78 -65.01 57.16
C GLN A 337 24.63 -65.72 55.81
N MET A 338 23.44 -65.63 55.19
CA MET A 338 23.21 -66.19 53.86
C MET A 338 23.97 -65.46 52.75
N LEU A 339 24.25 -64.17 52.95
CA LEU A 339 25.08 -63.39 52.03
C LEU A 339 26.53 -63.87 52.04
N TYR A 340 27.12 -64.11 53.22
CA TYR A 340 28.46 -64.69 53.32
C TYR A 340 28.52 -66.13 52.77
N GLU A 341 27.49 -66.95 53.01
CA GLU A 341 27.41 -68.30 52.44
C GLU A 341 27.26 -68.32 50.91
N ALA A 342 26.51 -67.36 50.35
CA ALA A 342 26.41 -67.19 48.90
C ALA A 342 27.73 -66.67 48.30
N MET A 343 28.45 -65.81 49.02
CA MET A 343 29.77 -65.32 48.60
C MET A 343 30.86 -66.40 48.65
N ASP A 344 30.87 -67.26 49.66
CA ASP A 344 31.85 -68.34 49.80
C ASP A 344 31.66 -69.45 48.75
N LYS A 345 30.45 -69.57 48.17
CA LYS A 345 30.16 -70.48 47.04
C LYS A 345 30.66 -69.94 45.71
N LEU A 346 30.87 -68.62 45.59
CA LEU A 346 31.34 -67.97 44.36
C LEU A 346 32.88 -67.92 44.33
N HIS A 347 33.45 -67.72 43.13
CA HIS A 347 34.89 -67.55 43.00
C HIS A 347 35.33 -66.29 43.76
N PRO A 348 36.47 -66.29 44.48
CA PRO A 348 36.89 -65.18 45.34
C PRO A 348 37.07 -63.84 44.61
N GLU A 349 37.21 -63.85 43.29
CA GLU A 349 37.27 -62.65 42.44
C GLU A 349 35.88 -62.10 42.08
N GLU A 350 34.90 -62.97 41.86
CA GLU A 350 33.51 -62.60 41.55
C GLU A 350 32.79 -62.08 42.80
N GLY A 351 33.03 -62.71 43.96
CA GLY A 351 32.49 -62.24 45.23
C GLY A 351 32.96 -60.83 45.59
N LYS A 352 34.25 -60.52 45.37
CA LYS A 352 34.81 -59.17 45.57
C LYS A 352 34.24 -58.16 44.58
N TYR A 353 34.01 -58.56 43.33
CA TYR A 353 33.41 -57.71 42.30
C TYR A 353 31.97 -57.31 42.64
N HIS A 354 31.12 -58.27 43.03
CA HIS A 354 29.75 -57.98 43.44
C HIS A 354 29.67 -57.23 44.77
N LEU A 355 30.52 -57.56 45.75
CA LEU A 355 30.60 -56.86 47.02
C LEU A 355 30.93 -55.37 46.85
N LYS A 356 31.93 -55.07 46.02
CA LYS A 356 32.32 -53.69 45.73
C LYS A 356 31.18 -52.91 45.08
N ARG A 357 30.45 -53.52 44.15
CA ARG A 357 29.26 -52.91 43.52
C ARG A 357 28.10 -52.70 44.49
N CYS A 358 27.90 -53.60 45.46
CA CYS A 358 26.89 -53.41 46.51
C CYS A 358 27.23 -52.24 47.45
N ILE A 359 28.52 -51.99 47.70
CA ILE A 359 28.98 -50.84 48.49
C ILE A 359 28.88 -49.54 47.66
N ASP A 360 29.36 -49.57 46.42
CA ASP A 360 29.37 -48.42 45.51
C ASP A 360 27.94 -47.96 45.12
N SER A 361 26.96 -48.87 45.14
CA SER A 361 25.52 -48.54 44.98
C SER A 361 24.79 -48.23 46.29
N GLY A 362 25.43 -48.36 47.45
CA GLY A 362 24.81 -48.11 48.76
C GLY A 362 23.85 -49.22 49.25
N LEU A 363 23.75 -50.36 48.55
CA LEU A 363 22.97 -51.53 48.97
C LEU A 363 23.53 -52.19 50.25
N TRP A 364 24.84 -52.06 50.49
CA TRP A 364 25.50 -52.55 51.70
C TRP A 364 26.48 -51.50 52.24
N VAL A 365 26.21 -50.99 53.44
CA VAL A 365 27.15 -50.16 54.20
C VAL A 365 28.01 -51.06 55.10
N PRO A 366 29.35 -51.09 54.93
CA PRO A 366 30.24 -51.86 55.81
C PRO A 366 30.18 -51.32 57.25
N ASP A 367 30.00 -52.20 58.23
CA ASP A 367 30.10 -51.84 59.65
C ASP A 367 31.56 -51.51 59.99
N SER A 368 31.93 -50.24 59.88
CA SER A 368 33.20 -49.72 60.39
C SER A 368 32.96 -48.43 61.17
N GLY A 369 32.64 -48.58 62.47
CA GLY A 369 32.97 -47.66 63.57
C GLY A 369 32.44 -46.22 63.53
N GLU A 370 31.52 -45.92 64.46
CA GLU A 370 31.21 -44.62 65.09
C GLU A 370 31.14 -43.35 64.22
N GLY A 371 29.91 -42.84 64.08
CA GLY A 371 29.61 -41.40 64.11
C GLY A 371 29.69 -40.64 62.78
N ASP A 372 28.54 -40.39 62.16
CA ASP A 372 28.01 -39.03 62.13
C ASP A 372 26.51 -39.07 61.80
N GLU A 373 25.73 -38.59 62.77
CA GLU A 373 24.40 -38.04 62.54
C GLU A 373 24.61 -36.72 61.77
N GLU A 374 24.24 -36.68 60.49
CA GLU A 374 23.84 -35.40 59.89
C GLU A 374 22.35 -35.48 59.57
N GLU A 375 21.61 -34.72 60.39
CA GLU A 375 20.28 -34.22 60.14
C GLU A 375 20.22 -33.58 58.75
N ASP A 376 19.19 -33.88 57.99
CA ASP A 376 18.57 -32.89 57.10
C ASP A 376 17.05 -33.10 57.16
N GLU A 377 16.44 -32.51 58.19
CA GLU A 377 15.05 -32.09 58.14
C GLU A 377 14.97 -30.78 57.35
N LYS A 378 14.15 -30.79 56.29
CA LYS A 378 13.31 -29.70 55.75
C LYS A 378 14.00 -28.48 55.10
N ASP A 379 13.58 -28.21 53.86
CA ASP A 379 12.94 -26.97 53.42
C ASP A 379 12.36 -27.25 52.01
N GLU A 380 11.03 -27.34 51.84
CA GLU A 380 10.07 -26.28 51.47
C GLU A 380 9.82 -26.18 49.94
N ASP A 381 8.53 -26.05 49.63
CA ASP A 381 7.82 -25.76 48.36
C ASP A 381 7.67 -26.84 47.26
#